data_AF-A0A646HG41-F1
#
_entry.id   AF-A0A646HG41-F1
#
_cell.length_a   1.000
_cell.length_b   1.000
_cell.length_c   1.000
_cell.angle_alpha   90.00
_cell.angle_beta   90.00
_cell.angle_gamma   90.00
#
_symmetry.space_group_name_H-M   'P 1'
#
loop_
_entity.id
_entity.type
_entity.pdbx_description
1 polymer ?
#
loop_
_entity_poly.entity_id
_entity_poly.type
_entity_poly.pdbx_seq_one_letter_code
_entity_poly.pdbx_strand_id
1 'polypeptide(L)'
;MNKDIINEFASFDEYLRQGEPSQKESAENWKTAIGLQAVDGLQPSAYLIDVAKRNIEGEISLDETRKLIDSYYQSKTICISSRLMIGKSSQE
;
A
#
# COMPACT_ATOMS: atom_id res chain seq x y z
N MET A 1 0.51 -10.99 -11.42
CA MET A 1 -0.20 -9.87 -10.77
C MET A 1 -1.56 -10.38 -10.32
N ASN A 2 -1.87 -10.30 -9.03
CA ASN A 2 -3.17 -10.74 -8.52
C ASN A 2 -4.26 -9.82 -9.06
N LYS A 3 -5.30 -10.38 -9.67
CA LYS A 3 -6.36 -9.62 -10.33
C LYS A 3 -7.10 -8.69 -9.35
N ASP A 4 -7.18 -9.09 -8.09
CA ASP A 4 -7.86 -8.34 -7.03
C ASP A 4 -7.17 -7.00 -6.73
N ILE A 5 -5.82 -6.98 -6.71
CA ILE A 5 -5.04 -5.76 -6.49
C ILE A 5 -5.19 -4.76 -7.66
N ILE A 6 -5.30 -5.28 -8.88
CA ILE A 6 -5.50 -4.45 -10.09
C ILE A 6 -6.88 -3.79 -10.04
N ASN A 7 -7.91 -4.54 -9.62
CA ASN A 7 -9.27 -4.03 -9.52
C ASN A 7 -9.37 -2.94 -8.43
N GLU A 8 -8.67 -3.11 -7.31
CA GLU A 8 -8.65 -2.08 -6.27
C GLU A 8 -7.87 -0.82 -6.68
N PHE A 9 -6.79 -0.96 -7.45
CA PHE A 9 -6.07 0.19 -8.00
C PHE A 9 -6.91 0.97 -9.04
N ALA A 10 -7.73 0.26 -9.82
CA ALA A 10 -8.66 0.89 -10.76
C ALA A 10 -9.74 1.72 -10.04
N SER A 11 -10.00 1.48 -8.75
CA SER A 11 -10.89 2.31 -7.93
C SER A 11 -10.43 3.77 -7.84
N PHE A 12 -9.13 4.04 -8.01
CA PHE A 12 -8.62 5.41 -8.00
C PHE A 12 -9.07 6.23 -9.22
N ASP A 13 -9.38 5.59 -10.35
CA ASP A 13 -9.94 6.28 -11.51
C ASP A 13 -11.31 6.91 -11.23
N GLU A 14 -12.06 6.39 -10.25
CA GLU A 14 -13.34 6.96 -9.85
C GLU A 14 -13.17 8.31 -9.16
N TYR A 15 -12.22 8.42 -8.21
CA TYR A 15 -11.87 9.69 -7.57
C TYR A 15 -11.36 10.72 -8.59
N LEU A 16 -10.59 10.29 -9.59
CA LEU A 16 -10.12 11.19 -10.67
C LEU A 16 -11.25 11.73 -11.54
N ARG A 17 -12.32 10.95 -11.76
CA ARG A 17 -13.45 11.36 -12.61
C ARG A 17 -14.46 12.21 -11.85
N GLN A 18 -14.82 11.79 -10.63
CA GLN A 18 -16.00 12.31 -9.93
C GLN A 18 -15.69 12.86 -8.53
N GLY A 19 -14.48 12.68 -8.01
CA GLY A 19 -14.10 13.16 -6.68
C GLY A 19 -13.97 14.69 -6.59
N GLU A 20 -13.99 15.17 -5.35
CA GLU A 20 -13.70 16.56 -5.01
C GLU A 20 -12.23 16.92 -5.34
N PRO A 21 -11.87 18.21 -5.49
CA PRO A 21 -10.51 18.61 -5.87
C PRO A 21 -9.40 17.99 -5.00
N SER A 22 -9.62 17.95 -3.68
CA SER A 22 -8.66 17.34 -2.74
C SER A 22 -8.53 15.82 -2.88
N GLN A 23 -9.62 15.15 -3.26
CA GLN A 23 -9.63 13.70 -3.48
C GLN A 23 -8.91 13.35 -4.78
N LYS A 24 -9.13 14.15 -5.83
CA LYS A 24 -8.42 14.05 -7.10
C LYS A 24 -6.91 14.18 -6.91
N GLU A 25 -6.47 15.24 -6.25
CA GLU A 25 -5.04 15.47 -5.98
C GLU A 25 -4.42 14.29 -5.20
N SER A 26 -5.11 13.81 -4.16
CA SER A 26 -4.65 12.67 -3.37
C SER A 26 -4.58 11.39 -4.22
N ALA A 27 -5.60 11.13 -5.05
CA ALA A 27 -5.63 9.96 -5.93
C ALA A 27 -4.52 9.99 -6.99
N GLU A 28 -4.21 11.16 -7.58
CA GLU A 28 -3.09 11.32 -8.52
C GLU A 28 -1.75 11.03 -7.84
N ASN A 29 -1.55 11.55 -6.63
CA ASN A 29 -0.36 11.31 -5.83
C ASN A 29 -0.18 9.82 -5.50
N TRP A 30 -1.24 9.13 -5.07
CA TRP A 30 -1.21 7.69 -4.79
C TRP A 30 -0.95 6.86 -6.04
N LYS A 31 -1.60 7.17 -7.17
CA LYS A 31 -1.35 6.47 -8.45
C LYS A 31 0.10 6.63 -8.91
N THR A 32 0.66 7.82 -8.78
CA THR A 32 2.05 8.10 -9.15
C THR A 32 3.02 7.31 -8.26
N ALA A 33 2.83 7.35 -6.94
CA ALA A 33 3.69 6.64 -6.00
C ALA A 33 3.67 5.11 -6.20
N ILE A 34 2.47 4.55 -6.40
CA ILE A 34 2.30 3.11 -6.67
C ILE A 34 2.85 2.73 -8.05
N GLY A 35 2.63 3.59 -9.06
CA GLY A 35 3.18 3.40 -10.40
C GLY A 35 4.70 3.38 -10.41
N LEU A 36 5.34 4.25 -9.62
CA LEU A 36 6.80 4.25 -9.43
C LEU A 36 7.28 2.93 -8.80
N GLN A 37 6.58 2.40 -7.80
CA GLN A 37 6.93 1.07 -7.24
C GLN A 37 6.82 -0.06 -8.27
N ALA A 38 5.87 0.03 -9.21
CA ALA A 38 5.71 -0.97 -10.26
C ALA A 38 6.88 -0.95 -11.27
N VAL A 39 7.54 0.21 -11.47
CA VAL A 39 8.77 0.32 -12.28
C VAL A 39 9.90 -0.51 -11.66
N ASP A 40 9.98 -0.54 -10.33
CA ASP A 40 10.91 -1.39 -9.57
C ASP A 40 10.48 -2.86 -9.48
N GLY A 41 9.36 -3.24 -10.11
CA GLY A 41 8.81 -4.59 -10.05
C GLY A 41 8.18 -4.95 -8.70
N LEU A 42 7.98 -3.97 -7.81
CA LEU A 42 7.34 -4.17 -6.52
C LEU A 42 5.82 -4.18 -6.68
N GLN A 43 5.18 -5.14 -6.01
CA GLN A 43 3.71 -5.23 -5.98
C GLN A 43 3.21 -4.54 -4.70
N PRO A 44 2.33 -3.53 -4.79
CA PRO A 44 1.68 -2.97 -3.62
C PRO A 44 0.83 -4.04 -2.92
N SER A 45 0.70 -3.93 -1.59
CA SER A 45 -0.18 -4.81 -0.83
C SER A 45 -1.63 -4.30 -0.86
N ALA A 46 -2.61 -5.20 -0.71
CA ALA A 46 -4.02 -4.80 -0.58
C ALA A 46 -4.22 -3.80 0.56
N TYR A 47 -3.48 -3.99 1.66
CA TYR A 47 -3.49 -3.07 2.80
C TYR A 47 -3.02 -1.65 2.44
N LEU A 48 -2.01 -1.51 1.58
CA LEU A 48 -1.58 -0.19 1.11
C LEU A 48 -2.69 0.51 0.32
N ILE A 49 -3.42 -0.24 -0.52
CA ILE A 49 -4.53 0.31 -1.32
C ILE A 49 -5.70 0.75 -0.41
N ASP A 50 -6.03 -0.05 0.61
CA ASP A 50 -7.05 0.29 1.61
C ASP A 50 -6.72 1.58 2.36
N VAL A 51 -5.50 1.67 2.91
CA VAL A 51 -5.05 2.86 3.64
C VAL A 51 -5.05 4.10 2.73
N ALA A 52 -4.65 3.96 1.47
CA ALA A 52 -4.70 5.05 0.50
C ALA A 52 -6.14 5.53 0.23
N LYS A 53 -7.12 4.64 0.10
CA LYS A 53 -8.54 5.00 -0.05
C LYS A 53 -9.03 5.82 1.14
N ARG A 54 -8.79 5.32 2.35
CA ARG A 54 -9.19 6.01 3.59
C ARG A 54 -8.56 7.40 3.73
N ASN A 55 -7.33 7.57 3.22
CA ASN A 55 -6.69 8.88 3.15
C ASN A 55 -7.36 9.81 2.13
N ILE A 56 -7.69 9.30 0.94
CA ILE A 56 -8.41 10.05 -0.11
C ILE A 56 -9.80 10.46 0.38
N GLU A 57 -10.49 9.59 1.11
CA GLU A 57 -11.82 9.85 1.69
C GLU A 57 -11.76 10.80 2.90
N GLY A 58 -10.56 11.11 3.41
CA GLY A 58 -10.36 12.00 4.54
C GLY A 58 -10.67 11.34 5.89
N GLU A 59 -10.80 10.01 5.95
CA GLU A 59 -10.98 9.28 7.21
C GLU A 59 -9.74 9.33 8.10
N ILE A 60 -8.56 9.41 7.48
CA ILE A 60 -7.27 9.45 8.14
C ILE A 60 -6.37 10.54 7.55
N SER A 61 -5.60 11.17 8.43
CA SER A 61 -4.60 12.14 8.03
C SER A 61 -3.39 11.49 7.33
N LEU A 62 -2.59 12.31 6.64
CA LEU A 62 -1.36 11.85 6.01
C LEU A 62 -0.36 11.27 7.03
N ASP A 63 -0.30 11.82 8.24
CA ASP A 63 0.57 11.33 9.32
C ASP A 63 0.11 9.95 9.83
N GLU A 64 -1.19 9.76 10.03
CA GLU A 64 -1.76 8.47 10.40
C GLU A 64 -1.55 7.42 9.31
N THR A 65 -1.76 7.81 8.05
CA THR A 65 -1.50 6.97 6.88
C THR A 65 -0.07 6.45 6.90
N ARG A 66 0.91 7.35 7.10
CA ARG A 66 2.32 6.97 7.20
C ARG A 66 2.56 5.98 8.34
N LYS A 67 2.05 6.25 9.55
CA LYS A 67 2.21 5.35 10.71
C LYS A 67 1.62 3.97 10.45
N LEU A 68 0.46 3.89 9.81
CA LEU A 68 -0.21 2.62 9.47
C LEU A 68 0.60 1.79 8.47
N ILE A 69 1.13 2.43 7.42
CA ILE A 69 1.97 1.77 6.41
C ILE A 69 3.31 1.33 7.03
N ASP A 70 3.99 2.23 7.75
CA ASP A 70 5.27 1.94 8.39
C ASP A 70 5.15 0.76 9.37
N SER A 71 4.15 0.79 10.25
CA SER A 71 3.89 -0.28 11.23
C SER A 71 3.64 -1.63 10.56
N TYR A 72 2.84 -1.65 9.48
CA TYR A 72 2.50 -2.87 8.75
C TYR A 72 3.74 -3.53 8.11
N TYR A 73 4.57 -2.75 7.41
CA TYR A 73 5.76 -3.28 6.73
C TYR A 73 6.91 -3.58 7.70
N GLN A 74 7.07 -2.83 8.81
CA GLN A 74 8.00 -3.18 9.88
C GLN A 74 7.64 -4.54 10.50
N SER A 75 6.37 -4.74 10.84
CA SER A 75 5.89 -6.00 11.42
C SER A 75 6.06 -7.19 10.46
N LYS A 76 5.81 -7.00 9.16
CA LYS A 76 6.08 -8.01 8.12
C LYS A 76 7.57 -8.33 7.99
N THR A 77 8.44 -7.32 8.04
CA THR A 77 9.91 -7.47 7.95
C THR A 77 10.49 -8.22 9.15
N ILE A 78 9.99 -7.92 10.36
CA ILE A 78 10.36 -8.65 11.57
C ILE A 78 9.89 -10.11 11.49
N CYS A 79 8.67 -10.35 11.01
CA CYS A 79 8.11 -11.71 10.89
C CYS A 79 8.87 -12.59 9.88
N ILE A 80 9.26 -12.07 8.71
CA ILE A 80 10.11 -12.82 7.76
C ILE A 80 11.51 -13.08 8.33
N SER A 81 12.08 -12.12 9.07
CA SER A 81 13.41 -12.28 9.68
C SER A 81 13.38 -13.34 10.77
N SER A 82 12.41 -13.30 11.70
CA SER A 82 12.25 -14.34 12.72
C SER A 82 11.98 -15.72 12.12
N ARG A 83 11.22 -15.81 11.02
CA ARG A 83 10.95 -17.09 10.33
C ARG A 83 12.17 -17.68 9.62
N LEU A 84 13.11 -16.85 9.16
CA LEU A 84 14.36 -17.34 8.57
C LEU A 84 15.32 -17.91 9.63
N MET A 85 15.28 -17.40 10.86
CA MET A 85 16.22 -17.79 11.93
C MET A 85 15.91 -19.16 12.55
N ILE A 86 14.64 -19.61 12.57
CA ILE A 86 14.26 -20.95 13.05
C ILE A 86 14.57 -22.08 12.07
N GLY A 87 14.86 -21.78 10.80
CA GLY A 87 15.14 -22.78 9.76
C GLY A 87 16.61 -23.21 9.61
N LYS A 88 17.55 -22.57 10.33
CA LYS A 88 19.00 -22.84 10.17
C LYS A 88 19.64 -23.65 11.32
N SER A 89 18.88 -24.02 12.34
CA SER A 89 19.40 -24.72 13.53
C SER A 89 19.23 -26.24 13.50
N SER A 90 19.03 -26.85 12.33
CA SER A 90 18.86 -28.31 12.23
C SER A 90 19.46 -28.85 10.94
N GLN A 91 20.79 -28.72 10.80
CA GLN A 91 21.64 -29.62 10.03
C GLN A 91 22.98 -29.62 10.77
N GLU A 92 23.04 -30.40 11.85
CA GLU A 92 24.28 -30.85 12.50
C GLU A 92 24.31 -32.38 12.39
#